data_AF-A0A7R9G6G8-F1
#
_entry.id   AF-A0A7R9G6G8-F1
#
_cell.length_a   1.000
_cell.length_b   1.000
_cell.length_c   1.000
_cell.angle_alpha   90.00
_cell.angle_beta   90.00
_cell.angle_gamma   90.00
#
_symmetry.space_group_name_H-M   'P 1'
#
loop_
_entity.id
_entity.type
_entity.pdbx_description
1 polymer ?
#
loop_
_entity_poly.entity_id
_entity_poly.type
_entity_poly.pdbx_seq_one_letter_code
_entity_poly.pdbx_strand_id
1 'polypeptide(L)'
;MEHLVWILGLKPSTGGSLKAGRTPSDSNAVITTAVMADLPVLSAMLSRLFESSQYLDDVALHHLIDALCKMSHEAMELAYSNRKLQTLLLGPLSELSSVPHGDVRQRQLECVLQILHSAGETLSHGWPLVLSIIGAVSDHHGENLIRIAFQCLQLVVTDFLPVMPWRCLPLCVDTAAKFGSQTQELNISLTAVGLMWNISDYFYQNKEKLCQSLSGDSTVFPDFPGTPNMPPFDKLWMCLYARL
;
A
#
# COMPACT_ATOMS: atom_id res chain seq x y z
N MET A 1 12.81 33.95 26.42
CA MET A 1 12.58 33.81 24.97
C MET A 1 13.54 32.84 24.28
N GLU A 2 14.58 32.32 24.96
CA GLU A 2 15.57 31.41 24.36
C GLU A 2 15.06 29.96 24.16
N HIS A 3 14.13 29.49 25.00
CA HIS A 3 13.56 28.13 24.87
C HIS A 3 12.73 27.92 23.58
N LEU A 4 12.11 28.97 23.02
CA LEU A 4 11.33 28.87 21.78
C LEU A 4 12.21 28.84 20.52
N VAL A 5 13.40 29.43 20.61
CA VAL A 5 14.38 29.50 19.50
C VAL A 5 14.98 28.13 19.22
N TRP A 6 15.14 27.30 20.26
CA TRP A 6 15.67 25.93 20.15
C TRP A 6 14.64 24.94 19.59
N ILE A 7 13.37 25.07 19.96
CA ILE A 7 12.27 24.22 19.45
C ILE A 7 12.02 24.48 17.95
N LEU A 8 12.24 25.71 17.47
CA LEU A 8 12.03 26.11 16.07
C LEU A 8 13.31 26.02 15.19
N GLY A 9 14.46 25.63 15.75
CA GLY A 9 15.69 25.38 14.98
C GLY A 9 16.30 26.62 14.30
N LEU A 10 16.09 27.84 14.82
CA LEU A 10 16.63 29.07 14.23
C LEU A 10 17.86 29.54 15.00
N LYS A 11 19.05 29.53 14.37
CA LYS A 11 20.25 30.15 14.98
C LYS A 11 20.30 31.65 14.65
N PRO A 12 20.63 32.53 15.63
CA PRO A 12 20.84 33.93 15.35
C PRO A 12 22.13 34.12 14.55
N SER A 13 22.04 34.85 13.44
CA SER A 13 23.21 35.32 12.69
C SER A 13 23.52 36.77 13.08
N THR A 14 24.79 37.16 13.02
CA THR A 14 25.36 38.45 13.49
C THR A 14 24.91 39.69 12.69
N GLY A 15 23.75 39.65 12.03
CA GLY A 15 23.23 40.74 11.20
C GLY A 15 21.70 40.91 11.24
N GLY A 16 21.01 40.41 12.28
CA GLY A 16 19.59 40.71 12.49
C GLY A 16 18.59 40.06 11.51
N SER A 17 19.03 39.13 10.66
CA SER A 17 18.15 38.38 9.77
C SER A 17 18.15 36.88 10.10
N LEU A 18 16.94 36.30 10.22
CA LEU A 18 16.70 34.90 10.52
C LEU A 18 16.73 34.09 9.21
N LYS A 19 17.73 33.22 9.03
CA LYS A 19 17.75 32.23 7.93
C LYS A 19 17.55 30.83 8.47
N ALA A 20 16.60 30.09 7.90
CA ALA A 20 16.37 28.68 8.19
C ALA A 20 17.51 27.84 7.60
N GLY A 21 18.44 27.40 8.46
CA GLY A 21 19.43 26.39 8.09
C GLY A 21 18.79 25.01 8.10
N ARG A 22 18.30 24.54 6.96
CA ARG A 22 17.81 23.16 6.81
C ARG A 22 19.00 22.22 6.56
N THR A 23 19.40 21.46 7.57
CA THR A 23 20.09 20.18 7.37
C THR A 23 19.02 19.07 7.38
N PRO A 24 18.88 18.25 6.31
CA PRO A 24 17.76 17.30 6.20
C PRO A 24 17.82 16.11 7.18
N SER A 25 18.94 15.92 7.89
CA SER A 25 19.20 14.74 8.72
C SER A 25 18.51 14.79 10.09
N ASP A 26 18.59 15.93 10.79
CA ASP A 26 18.33 15.92 12.24
C ASP A 26 16.88 16.23 12.60
N SER A 27 16.18 17.07 11.83
CA SER A 27 14.75 17.34 12.04
C SER A 27 13.87 16.11 11.76
N ASN A 28 14.22 15.31 10.75
CA ASN A 28 13.52 14.06 10.46
C ASN A 28 13.73 13.02 11.57
N ALA A 29 14.92 12.97 12.18
CA ALA A 29 15.21 12.05 13.27
C ALA A 29 14.38 12.37 14.54
N VAL A 30 14.24 13.65 14.90
CA VAL A 30 13.45 14.06 16.07
C VAL A 30 11.94 13.84 15.87
N ILE A 31 11.40 14.18 14.69
CA ILE A 31 9.98 13.93 14.36
C ILE A 31 9.70 12.42 14.34
N THR A 32 10.60 11.63 13.73
CA THR A 32 10.47 10.17 13.70
C THR A 32 10.49 9.60 15.13
N THR A 33 11.36 10.09 16.00
CA THR A 33 11.48 9.59 17.39
C THR A 33 10.23 9.91 18.23
N ALA A 34 9.67 11.11 18.08
CA ALA A 34 8.44 11.51 18.79
C ALA A 34 7.23 10.71 18.29
N VAL A 35 7.04 10.59 16.97
CA VAL A 35 5.95 9.79 16.39
C VAL A 35 6.08 8.31 16.75
N MET A 36 7.30 7.77 16.88
CA MET A 36 7.52 6.40 17.29
C MET A 36 7.18 6.10 18.76
N ALA A 37 7.22 7.11 19.65
CA ALA A 37 6.79 6.96 21.04
C ALA A 37 5.26 6.86 21.16
N ASP A 38 4.55 7.60 20.31
CA ASP A 38 3.07 7.63 20.29
C ASP A 38 2.48 6.50 19.43
N LEU A 39 3.29 5.84 18.60
CA LEU A 39 2.88 4.78 17.68
C LEU A 39 2.15 3.61 18.36
N PRO A 40 2.58 3.07 19.52
CA PRO A 40 1.85 2.01 20.22
C PRO A 40 0.49 2.47 20.74
N VAL A 41 0.39 3.73 21.18
CA VAL A 41 -0.87 4.32 21.66
C VAL A 41 -1.83 4.48 20.50
N LEU A 42 -1.37 5.03 19.36
CA LEU A 42 -2.17 5.15 18.14
C LEU A 42 -2.62 3.78 17.63
N SER A 43 -1.73 2.77 17.64
CA SER A 43 -2.06 1.39 17.27
C SER A 43 -3.17 0.83 18.15
N ALA A 44 -3.06 1.01 19.47
CA ALA A 44 -4.04 0.54 20.43
C ALA A 44 -5.37 1.28 20.28
N MET A 45 -5.33 2.59 20.03
CA MET A 45 -6.54 3.38 19.77
C MET A 45 -7.26 2.91 18.51
N LEU A 46 -6.53 2.73 17.41
CA LEU A 46 -7.08 2.24 16.13
C LEU A 46 -7.64 0.82 16.24
N SER A 47 -6.92 -0.08 16.91
CA SER A 47 -7.39 -1.46 17.11
C SER A 47 -8.66 -1.49 17.95
N ARG A 48 -8.70 -0.74 19.06
CA ARG A 48 -9.90 -0.68 19.92
C ARG A 48 -11.07 0.00 19.24
N LEU A 49 -10.80 1.03 18.44
CA LEU A 49 -11.79 1.74 17.65
C LEU A 49 -12.37 0.81 16.55
N PHE A 50 -11.54 -0.04 15.94
CA PHE A 50 -11.99 -1.07 15.01
C PHE A 50 -12.79 -2.17 15.72
N GLU A 51 -12.34 -2.68 16.87
CA GLU A 51 -13.11 -3.63 17.69
C GLU A 51 -14.46 -3.06 18.13
N SER A 52 -14.53 -1.74 18.35
CA SER A 52 -15.75 -1.05 18.74
C SER A 52 -16.65 -0.71 17.54
N SER A 53 -16.13 -0.78 16.31
CA SER A 53 -16.88 -0.42 15.09
C SER A 53 -18.14 -1.26 14.89
N GLN A 54 -18.13 -2.51 15.39
CA GLN A 54 -19.30 -3.40 15.37
C GLN A 54 -20.48 -2.91 16.21
N TYR A 55 -20.27 -1.95 17.11
CA TYR A 55 -21.29 -1.38 17.99
C TYR A 55 -21.71 0.04 17.58
N LEU A 56 -21.13 0.59 16.52
CA LEU A 56 -21.46 1.93 16.03
C LEU A 56 -22.69 1.88 15.13
N ASP A 57 -23.45 2.97 15.12
CA ASP A 57 -24.46 3.19 14.09
C ASP A 57 -23.79 3.53 12.75
N ASP A 58 -24.55 3.42 11.65
CA ASP A 58 -24.04 3.62 10.30
C ASP A 58 -23.38 5.00 10.12
N VAL A 59 -23.91 6.04 10.78
CA VAL A 59 -23.41 7.41 10.69
C VAL A 59 -22.06 7.56 11.40
N ALA A 60 -21.94 7.06 12.64
CA ALA A 60 -20.70 7.11 13.38
C ALA A 60 -19.62 6.23 12.72
N LEU A 61 -20.01 5.08 12.16
CA LEU A 61 -19.11 4.23 11.38
C LEU A 61 -18.56 4.97 10.17
N HIS A 62 -19.42 5.68 9.42
CA HIS A 62 -19.01 6.47 8.27
C HIS A 62 -18.00 7.56 8.65
N HIS A 63 -18.27 8.34 9.70
CA HIS A 63 -17.36 9.38 10.18
C HIS A 63 -16.02 8.83 10.65
N LEU A 64 -16.03 7.66 11.28
CA LEU A 64 -14.84 6.97 11.72
C LEU A 64 -13.97 6.54 10.53
N ILE A 65 -14.58 6.00 9.49
CA ILE A 65 -13.88 5.61 8.26
C ILE A 65 -13.30 6.83 7.57
N ASP A 66 -14.06 7.93 7.47
CA ASP A 66 -13.56 9.19 6.92
C ASP A 66 -12.34 9.72 7.69
N ALA A 67 -12.41 9.71 9.02
CA ALA A 67 -11.30 10.13 9.87
C ALA A 67 -10.07 9.23 9.69
N LEU A 68 -10.27 7.90 9.63
CA LEU A 68 -9.21 6.93 9.39
C LEU A 68 -8.57 7.13 8.01
N CYS A 69 -9.39 7.31 6.98
CA CYS A 69 -8.92 7.51 5.61
C CYS A 69 -8.11 8.80 5.48
N LYS A 70 -8.63 9.89 6.04
CA LYS A 70 -7.95 11.18 6.06
C LYS A 70 -6.62 11.12 6.82
N MET A 71 -6.62 10.52 8.01
CA MET A 71 -5.40 10.35 8.80
C MET A 71 -4.38 9.46 8.09
N SER A 72 -4.82 8.35 7.48
CA SER A 72 -3.95 7.45 6.73
C SER A 72 -3.29 8.16 5.56
N HIS A 73 -4.05 8.95 4.79
CA HIS A 73 -3.54 9.74 3.68
C HIS A 73 -2.55 10.82 4.14
N GLU A 74 -2.95 11.68 5.09
CA GLU A 74 -2.11 12.78 5.58
C GLU A 74 -0.81 12.28 6.24
N ALA A 75 -0.89 11.19 7.00
CA ALA A 75 0.27 10.61 7.66
C ALA A 75 1.16 9.79 6.71
N MET A 76 0.63 9.28 5.58
CA MET A 76 1.43 8.51 4.63
C MET A 76 2.51 9.37 3.96
N GLU A 77 2.21 10.63 3.65
CA GLU A 77 3.17 11.60 3.13
C GLU A 77 4.36 11.81 4.09
N LEU A 78 4.10 11.75 5.40
CA LEU A 78 5.11 11.90 6.45
C LEU A 78 5.83 10.58 6.76
N ALA A 79 5.24 9.43 6.37
CA ALA A 79 5.74 8.09 6.65
C ALA A 79 6.80 7.61 5.65
N TYR A 80 7.55 8.53 5.02
CA TYR A 80 8.62 8.20 4.07
C TYR A 80 9.58 7.20 4.72
N SER A 81 9.67 5.99 4.16
CA SER A 81 10.50 4.87 4.65
C SER A 81 10.22 4.31 6.05
N ASN A 82 9.24 4.84 6.80
CA ASN A 82 8.91 4.31 8.13
C ASN A 82 8.00 3.08 8.03
N ARG A 83 8.62 1.89 7.94
CA ARG A 83 7.95 0.59 7.88
C ARG A 83 6.81 0.45 8.88
N LYS A 84 7.07 0.76 10.16
CA LYS A 84 6.09 0.53 11.24
C LYS A 84 4.88 1.44 11.08
N LEU A 85 5.10 2.69 10.69
CA LEU A 85 4.03 3.65 10.47
C LEU A 85 3.20 3.28 9.23
N GLN A 86 3.81 2.90 8.10
CA GLN A 86 3.08 2.46 6.91
C GLN A 86 2.17 1.26 7.22
N THR A 87 2.68 0.25 7.93
CA THR A 87 1.89 -0.92 8.33
C THR A 87 0.77 -0.55 9.30
N LEU A 88 1.01 0.36 10.24
CA LEU A 88 0.00 0.79 11.21
C LEU A 88 -1.13 1.60 10.58
N LEU A 89 -0.83 2.45 9.59
CA LEU A 89 -1.85 3.23 8.89
C LEU A 89 -2.68 2.36 7.94
N LEU A 90 -2.02 1.46 7.20
CA LEU A 90 -2.70 0.59 6.23
C LEU A 90 -3.36 -0.64 6.87
N GLY A 91 -2.97 -1.03 8.08
CA GLY A 91 -3.51 -2.20 8.79
C GLY A 91 -5.04 -2.11 9.00
N PRO A 92 -5.55 -1.05 9.64
CA PRO A 92 -6.99 -0.85 9.81
C PRO A 92 -7.73 -0.76 8.47
N LEU A 93 -7.13 -0.11 7.46
CA LEU A 93 -7.69 -0.14 6.10
C LEU A 93 -7.77 -1.57 5.58
N SER A 94 -6.77 -2.42 5.81
CA SER A 94 -6.84 -3.84 5.43
C SER A 94 -7.93 -4.61 6.17
N GLU A 95 -8.18 -4.30 7.45
CA GLU A 95 -9.23 -4.94 8.23
C GLU A 95 -10.64 -4.57 7.73
N LEU A 96 -10.83 -3.34 7.23
CA LEU A 96 -12.08 -2.94 6.58
C LEU A 96 -12.47 -3.85 5.40
N SER A 97 -11.52 -4.58 4.81
CA SER A 97 -11.83 -5.57 3.78
C SER A 97 -12.75 -6.71 4.25
N SER A 98 -12.84 -6.94 5.56
CA SER A 98 -13.73 -7.96 6.13
C SER A 98 -15.15 -7.44 6.40
N VAL A 99 -15.37 -6.13 6.31
CA VAL A 99 -16.66 -5.49 6.62
C VAL A 99 -17.63 -5.71 5.45
N PRO A 100 -18.88 -6.15 5.71
CA PRO A 100 -19.86 -6.47 4.66
C PRO A 100 -20.52 -5.22 4.04
N HIS A 101 -20.33 -4.05 4.63
CA HIS A 101 -20.92 -2.79 4.18
C HIS A 101 -20.22 -2.26 2.93
N GLY A 102 -20.93 -2.20 1.81
CA GLY A 102 -20.35 -1.85 0.51
C GLY A 102 -19.86 -0.40 0.41
N ASP A 103 -20.52 0.53 1.08
CA ASP A 103 -20.13 1.94 1.20
C ASP A 103 -18.81 2.11 1.99
N VAL A 104 -18.64 1.35 3.07
CA VAL A 104 -17.40 1.29 3.85
C VAL A 104 -16.25 0.78 2.98
N ARG A 105 -16.46 -0.32 2.27
CA ARG A 105 -15.50 -0.88 1.32
C ARG A 105 -15.17 0.10 0.19
N GLN A 106 -16.17 0.87 -0.28
CA GLN A 106 -15.96 1.88 -1.30
C GLN A 106 -15.04 2.99 -0.80
N ARG A 107 -15.33 3.55 0.38
CA ARG A 107 -14.52 4.61 0.99
C ARG A 107 -13.09 4.17 1.29
N GLN A 108 -12.93 2.92 1.73
CA GLN A 108 -11.63 2.27 1.92
C GLN A 108 -10.80 2.27 0.62
N LEU A 109 -11.38 1.83 -0.51
CA LEU A 109 -10.68 1.79 -1.79
C LEU A 109 -10.40 3.19 -2.36
N GLU A 110 -11.32 4.15 -2.19
CA GLU A 110 -11.06 5.56 -2.53
C GLU A 110 -9.86 6.11 -1.76
N CYS A 111 -9.74 5.78 -0.47
CA CYS A 111 -8.58 6.15 0.33
C CYS A 111 -7.29 5.49 -0.17
N VAL A 112 -7.33 4.18 -0.49
CA VAL A 112 -6.17 3.49 -1.07
C VAL A 112 -5.75 4.12 -2.40
N LEU A 113 -6.70 4.50 -3.26
CA LEU A 113 -6.42 5.20 -4.51
C LEU A 113 -5.75 6.56 -4.26
N GLN A 114 -6.24 7.33 -3.27
CA GLN A 114 -5.62 8.59 -2.87
C GLN A 114 -4.18 8.41 -2.35
N ILE A 115 -3.95 7.38 -1.53
CA ILE A 115 -2.63 7.02 -1.01
C ILE A 115 -1.69 6.64 -2.16
N LEU A 116 -2.16 5.88 -3.15
CA LEU A 116 -1.38 5.53 -4.33
C LEU A 116 -0.98 6.78 -5.13
N HIS A 117 -1.91 7.71 -5.34
CA HIS A 117 -1.63 8.96 -6.06
C HIS A 117 -0.63 9.87 -5.35
N SER A 118 -0.64 9.92 -4.02
CA SER A 118 0.20 10.86 -3.27
C SER A 118 1.53 10.25 -2.81
N ALA A 119 1.48 9.01 -2.33
CA ALA A 119 2.59 8.36 -1.66
C ALA A 119 3.07 7.05 -2.32
N GLY A 120 2.53 6.65 -3.47
CA GLY A 120 2.83 5.38 -4.15
C GLY A 120 4.33 5.11 -4.34
N GLU A 121 5.09 6.12 -4.76
CA GLU A 121 6.56 6.07 -4.94
C GLU A 121 7.33 5.78 -3.64
N THR A 122 6.73 6.09 -2.49
CA THR A 122 7.36 6.02 -1.17
C THR A 122 6.91 4.80 -0.37
N LEU A 123 5.89 4.08 -0.88
CA LEU A 123 5.42 2.83 -0.29
C LEU A 123 6.53 1.78 -0.36
N SER A 124 6.81 1.15 0.78
CA SER A 124 7.77 0.06 0.88
C SER A 124 7.09 -1.17 1.46
N HIS A 125 6.87 -1.20 2.77
CA HIS A 125 6.28 -2.33 3.46
C HIS A 125 4.75 -2.29 3.46
N GLY A 126 4.15 -1.21 2.95
CA GLY A 126 2.71 -1.08 2.76
C GLY A 126 2.15 -1.85 1.57
N TRP A 127 2.98 -2.21 0.59
CA TRP A 127 2.55 -2.87 -0.65
C TRP A 127 1.73 -4.15 -0.46
N PRO A 128 2.09 -5.09 0.44
CA PRO A 128 1.27 -6.28 0.68
C PRO A 128 -0.15 -5.94 1.14
N LEU A 129 -0.31 -4.91 1.98
CA LEU A 129 -1.63 -4.48 2.49
C LEU A 129 -2.45 -3.81 1.38
N VAL A 130 -1.83 -2.93 0.60
CA VAL A 130 -2.48 -2.29 -0.55
C VAL A 130 -3.00 -3.33 -1.54
N LEU A 131 -2.14 -4.28 -1.96
CA LEU A 131 -2.53 -5.35 -2.87
C LEU A 131 -3.60 -6.28 -2.26
N SER A 132 -3.51 -6.56 -0.95
CA SER A 132 -4.53 -7.37 -0.26
C SER A 132 -5.90 -6.67 -0.23
N ILE A 133 -5.94 -5.35 -0.01
CA ILE A 133 -7.17 -4.55 -0.04
C ILE A 133 -7.80 -4.59 -1.44
N ILE A 134 -6.98 -4.36 -2.48
CA ILE A 134 -7.41 -4.40 -3.89
C ILE A 134 -7.93 -5.81 -4.24
N GLY A 135 -7.17 -6.84 -3.91
CA GLY A 135 -7.49 -8.24 -4.20
C GLY A 135 -8.61 -8.84 -3.35
N ALA A 136 -9.06 -8.17 -2.28
CA ALA A 136 -10.19 -8.61 -1.47
C ALA A 136 -11.54 -8.43 -2.18
N VAL A 137 -11.61 -7.60 -3.23
CA VAL A 137 -12.84 -7.45 -4.02
C VAL A 137 -13.09 -8.70 -4.86
N SER A 138 -14.35 -9.12 -4.97
CA SER A 138 -14.82 -10.31 -5.69
C SER A 138 -16.11 -10.01 -6.44
N ASP A 139 -16.54 -10.93 -7.30
CA ASP A 139 -17.73 -10.87 -8.15
C ASP A 139 -19.06 -10.74 -7.37
N HIS A 140 -19.03 -10.93 -6.05
CA HIS A 140 -20.19 -10.71 -5.18
C HIS A 140 -20.39 -9.25 -4.80
N HIS A 141 -19.40 -8.40 -5.04
CA HIS A 141 -19.49 -6.97 -4.74
C HIS A 141 -20.11 -6.21 -5.92
N GLY A 142 -20.65 -5.02 -5.64
CA GLY A 142 -21.24 -4.17 -6.67
C GLY A 142 -20.20 -3.63 -7.67
N GLU A 143 -20.65 -3.38 -8.91
CA GLU A 143 -19.83 -2.88 -10.03
C GLU A 143 -18.93 -1.69 -9.65
N ASN A 144 -19.48 -0.71 -8.90
CA ASN A 144 -18.72 0.47 -8.51
C ASN A 144 -17.47 0.13 -7.68
N LEU A 145 -17.60 -0.82 -6.75
CA LEU A 145 -16.50 -1.27 -5.91
C LEU A 145 -15.42 -1.97 -6.75
N ILE A 146 -15.83 -2.83 -7.68
CA ILE A 146 -14.96 -3.54 -8.61
C ILE A 146 -14.18 -2.53 -9.46
N ARG A 147 -14.85 -1.48 -9.96
CA ARG A 147 -14.22 -0.43 -10.78
C ARG A 147 -13.14 0.34 -10.02
N ILE A 148 -13.40 0.76 -8.78
CA ILE A 148 -12.41 1.51 -8.00
C ILE A 148 -11.21 0.62 -7.64
N ALA A 149 -11.44 -0.64 -7.25
CA ALA A 149 -10.35 -1.58 -6.99
C ALA A 149 -9.51 -1.82 -8.25
N PHE A 150 -10.16 -1.94 -9.41
CA PHE A 150 -9.45 -2.09 -10.67
C PHE A 150 -8.64 -0.84 -11.05
N GLN A 151 -9.16 0.37 -10.81
CA GLN A 151 -8.41 1.61 -11.00
C GLN A 151 -7.14 1.64 -10.14
N CYS A 152 -7.22 1.17 -8.89
CA CYS A 152 -6.04 1.01 -8.04
C CYS A 152 -5.04 0.05 -8.68
N LEU A 153 -5.49 -1.13 -9.12
CA LEU A 153 -4.61 -2.12 -9.77
C LEU A 153 -3.95 -1.58 -11.05
N GLN A 154 -4.71 -0.85 -11.88
CA GLN A 154 -4.16 -0.23 -13.10
C GLN A 154 -2.97 0.65 -12.75
N LEU A 155 -3.15 1.59 -11.82
CA LEU A 155 -2.10 2.50 -11.38
C LEU A 155 -0.88 1.74 -10.80
N VAL A 156 -1.13 0.69 -10.02
CA VAL A 156 -0.06 -0.17 -9.47
C VAL A 156 0.78 -0.81 -10.57
N VAL A 157 0.13 -1.35 -11.61
CA VAL A 157 0.83 -2.06 -12.69
C VAL A 157 1.49 -1.10 -13.67
N THR A 158 0.89 0.06 -13.94
CA THR A 158 1.41 1.01 -14.93
C THR A 158 2.52 1.90 -14.39
N ASP A 159 2.44 2.30 -13.13
CA ASP A 159 3.31 3.33 -12.57
C ASP A 159 4.26 2.77 -11.51
N PHE A 160 3.84 1.75 -10.75
CA PHE A 160 4.54 1.36 -9.52
C PHE A 160 5.26 0.01 -9.54
N LEU A 161 5.22 -0.76 -10.63
CA LEU A 161 6.04 -1.99 -10.76
C LEU A 161 7.53 -1.77 -10.45
N PRO A 162 8.20 -0.69 -10.91
CA PRO A 162 9.64 -0.51 -10.67
C PRO A 162 10.03 -0.27 -9.20
N VAL A 163 9.12 0.32 -8.41
CA VAL A 163 9.35 0.67 -7.00
C VAL A 163 8.79 -0.36 -6.02
N MET A 164 7.84 -1.18 -6.47
CA MET A 164 7.27 -2.26 -5.67
C MET A 164 8.34 -3.32 -5.32
N PRO A 165 8.44 -3.74 -4.04
CA PRO A 165 9.32 -4.83 -3.66
C PRO A 165 8.99 -6.10 -4.43
N TRP A 166 10.02 -6.80 -4.93
CA TRP A 166 9.84 -8.01 -5.74
C TRP A 166 8.97 -9.09 -5.07
N ARG A 167 8.99 -9.15 -3.73
CA ARG A 167 8.16 -10.07 -2.92
C ARG A 167 6.66 -9.84 -3.07
N CYS A 168 6.24 -8.67 -3.57
CA CYS A 168 4.84 -8.35 -3.81
C CYS A 168 4.39 -8.72 -5.23
N LEU A 169 5.32 -9.02 -6.14
CA LEU A 169 5.01 -9.32 -7.54
C LEU A 169 4.09 -10.56 -7.69
N PRO A 170 4.27 -11.67 -6.95
CA PRO A 170 3.33 -12.80 -7.02
C PRO A 170 1.90 -12.39 -6.64
N LEU A 171 1.75 -11.60 -5.57
CA LEU A 171 0.44 -11.10 -5.13
C LEU A 171 -0.17 -10.12 -6.14
N CYS A 172 0.65 -9.28 -6.78
CA CYS A 172 0.23 -8.39 -7.86
C CYS A 172 -0.30 -9.19 -9.06
N VAL A 173 0.41 -10.25 -9.46
CA VAL A 173 -0.02 -11.19 -10.51
C VAL A 173 -1.33 -11.86 -10.15
N ASP A 174 -1.46 -12.41 -8.94
CA ASP A 174 -2.70 -13.06 -8.49
C ASP A 174 -3.88 -12.08 -8.49
N THR A 175 -3.64 -10.84 -8.08
CA THR A 175 -4.66 -9.78 -8.08
C THR A 175 -5.08 -9.45 -9.52
N ALA A 176 -4.13 -9.26 -10.44
CA ALA A 176 -4.42 -9.01 -11.85
C ALA A 176 -5.17 -10.16 -12.51
N ALA A 177 -4.78 -11.40 -12.24
CA ALA A 177 -5.46 -12.59 -12.72
C ALA A 177 -6.92 -12.68 -12.24
N LYS A 178 -7.18 -12.30 -10.99
CA LYS A 178 -8.55 -12.25 -10.44
C LYS A 178 -9.43 -11.26 -11.20
N PHE A 179 -8.89 -10.09 -11.55
CA PHE A 179 -9.61 -9.14 -12.42
C PHE A 179 -9.73 -9.64 -13.86
N GLY A 180 -8.71 -10.33 -14.39
CA GLY A 180 -8.74 -11.00 -15.69
C GLY A 180 -9.82 -12.08 -15.78
N SER A 181 -10.23 -12.65 -14.64
CA SER A 181 -11.27 -13.69 -14.56
C SER A 181 -12.68 -13.14 -14.31
N GLN A 182 -12.88 -11.81 -14.32
CA GLN A 182 -14.20 -11.22 -14.10
C GLN A 182 -15.21 -11.64 -15.17
N THR A 183 -16.34 -12.20 -14.76
CA THR A 183 -17.41 -12.61 -15.68
C THR A 183 -18.53 -11.57 -15.82
N GLN A 184 -18.68 -10.67 -14.83
CA GLN A 184 -19.73 -9.64 -14.84
C GLN A 184 -19.25 -8.35 -15.50
N GLU A 185 -17.98 -7.99 -15.33
CA GLU A 185 -17.37 -6.78 -15.89
C GLU A 185 -16.34 -7.13 -16.97
N LEU A 186 -16.83 -7.55 -18.15
CA LEU A 186 -15.98 -8.03 -19.26
C LEU A 186 -14.93 -7.00 -19.72
N ASN A 187 -15.25 -5.71 -19.65
CA ASN A 187 -14.29 -4.64 -19.98
C ASN A 187 -13.09 -4.63 -19.02
N ILE A 188 -13.34 -4.90 -17.73
CA ILE A 188 -12.29 -5.00 -16.72
C ILE A 188 -11.43 -6.24 -16.98
N SER A 189 -12.07 -7.40 -17.25
CA SER A 189 -11.37 -8.63 -17.60
C SER A 189 -10.43 -8.43 -18.80
N LEU A 190 -10.93 -7.86 -19.90
CA LEU A 190 -10.12 -7.61 -21.10
C LEU A 190 -8.95 -6.65 -20.83
N THR A 191 -9.18 -5.60 -20.05
CA THR A 191 -8.13 -4.63 -19.71
C THR A 191 -7.08 -5.26 -18.77
N ALA A 192 -7.51 -6.13 -17.86
CA ALA A 192 -6.62 -6.86 -16.95
C ALA A 192 -5.67 -7.81 -17.69
N VAL A 193 -6.09 -8.39 -18.83
CA VAL A 193 -5.18 -9.13 -19.73
C VAL A 193 -4.03 -8.24 -20.22
N GLY A 194 -4.33 -6.98 -20.57
CA GLY A 194 -3.31 -5.98 -20.88
C GLY A 194 -2.37 -5.69 -19.70
N LEU A 195 -2.88 -5.63 -18.47
CA LEU A 195 -2.04 -5.48 -17.28
C LEU A 195 -1.12 -6.69 -17.06
N MET A 196 -1.61 -7.92 -17.29
CA MET A 196 -0.78 -9.13 -17.21
C MET A 196 0.36 -9.10 -18.26
N TRP A 197 0.09 -8.58 -19.46
CA TRP A 197 1.12 -8.34 -20.46
C TRP A 197 2.16 -7.32 -19.99
N ASN A 198 1.74 -6.20 -19.38
CA ASN A 198 2.66 -5.20 -18.83
C ASN A 198 3.56 -5.81 -17.73
N ILE A 199 3.02 -6.67 -16.88
CA ILE A 199 3.80 -7.39 -15.86
C ILE A 199 4.82 -8.32 -16.53
N SER A 200 4.40 -9.09 -17.55
CA SER A 200 5.29 -9.94 -18.36
C SER A 200 6.47 -9.15 -18.95
N ASP A 201 6.16 -8.02 -19.59
CA ASP A 201 7.15 -7.15 -20.20
C ASP A 201 8.14 -6.59 -19.16
N TYR A 202 7.63 -6.16 -18.00
CA TYR A 202 8.47 -5.73 -16.89
C TYR A 202 9.41 -6.84 -16.40
N PHE A 203 8.94 -8.08 -16.24
CA PHE A 203 9.79 -9.21 -15.85
C PHE A 203 10.90 -9.48 -16.86
N TYR A 204 10.57 -9.43 -18.15
CA TYR A 204 11.54 -9.65 -19.22
C TYR A 204 12.61 -8.56 -19.24
N GLN A 205 12.21 -7.29 -19.23
CA GLN A 205 13.13 -6.15 -19.28
C GLN A 205 14.02 -6.03 -18.03
N ASN A 206 13.53 -6.48 -16.86
CA ASN A 206 14.24 -6.34 -15.58
C ASN A 206 14.83 -7.66 -15.05
N LYS A 207 15.01 -8.66 -15.92
CA LYS A 207 15.47 -10.01 -15.56
C LYS A 207 16.69 -10.02 -14.63
N GLU A 208 17.74 -9.28 -14.97
CA GLU A 208 18.98 -9.29 -14.18
C GLU A 208 18.77 -8.77 -12.75
N LYS A 209 18.08 -7.62 -12.62
CA LYS A 209 17.75 -6.99 -11.32
C LYS A 209 16.88 -7.90 -10.46
N LEU A 210 15.89 -8.55 -11.07
CA LEU A 210 14.99 -9.47 -10.39
C LEU A 210 15.76 -10.73 -9.94
N CYS A 211 16.51 -11.39 -10.83
CA CYS A 211 17.31 -12.57 -10.46
C CYS A 211 18.24 -12.31 -9.27
N GLN A 212 18.87 -11.14 -9.19
CA GLN A 212 19.71 -10.76 -8.04
C GLN A 212 18.87 -10.61 -6.76
N SER A 213 17.71 -9.96 -6.84
CA SER A 213 16.85 -9.68 -5.68
C SER A 213 16.16 -10.93 -5.11
N LEU A 214 15.83 -11.90 -5.95
CA LEU A 214 15.13 -13.14 -5.58
C LEU A 214 16.03 -14.19 -4.91
N SER A 215 17.35 -13.99 -4.88
CA SER A 215 18.34 -14.98 -4.43
C SER A 215 18.31 -15.31 -2.92
N GLY A 216 17.57 -14.54 -2.10
CA GLY A 216 17.64 -14.62 -0.64
C GLY A 216 16.54 -15.41 0.09
N ASP A 217 15.40 -15.70 -0.53
CA ASP A 217 14.24 -16.35 0.13
C ASP A 217 13.15 -16.72 -0.90
N SER A 218 12.61 -17.95 -0.90
CA SER A 218 11.58 -18.41 -1.85
C SER A 218 10.22 -18.69 -1.21
N THR A 219 10.02 -18.35 0.06
CA THR A 219 8.78 -18.64 0.82
C THR A 219 7.52 -17.97 0.27
N VAL A 220 7.66 -16.99 -0.62
CA VAL A 220 6.56 -16.22 -1.21
C VAL A 220 5.88 -16.96 -2.36
N PHE A 221 6.57 -17.91 -3.00
CA PHE A 221 6.03 -18.64 -4.15
C PHE A 221 5.19 -19.84 -3.71
N PRO A 222 4.10 -20.17 -4.42
CA PRO A 222 3.39 -21.43 -4.19
C PRO A 222 4.29 -22.62 -4.55
N ASP A 223 3.89 -23.80 -4.06
CA ASP A 223 4.52 -25.05 -4.47
C ASP A 223 4.16 -25.37 -5.92
N PHE A 224 5.17 -25.78 -6.70
CA PHE A 224 5.01 -26.25 -8.08
C PHE A 224 5.31 -27.75 -8.14
N PRO A 225 4.27 -28.63 -8.09
CA PRO A 225 4.47 -30.07 -8.11
C PRO A 225 5.22 -30.51 -9.37
N GLY A 226 6.21 -31.39 -9.20
CA GLY A 226 7.01 -31.92 -10.31
C GLY A 226 8.23 -31.08 -10.71
N THR A 227 8.45 -29.90 -10.13
CA THR A 227 9.59 -29.01 -10.44
C THR A 227 10.36 -28.56 -9.19
N PRO A 228 10.98 -29.50 -8.43
CA PRO A 228 11.56 -29.20 -7.10
C PRO A 228 12.72 -28.20 -7.11
N ASN A 229 13.45 -28.06 -8.23
CA ASN A 229 14.65 -27.22 -8.34
C ASN A 229 14.44 -26.01 -9.26
N MET A 230 13.21 -25.52 -9.38
CA MET A 230 12.90 -24.37 -10.23
C MET A 230 13.56 -23.08 -9.69
N PRO A 231 14.31 -22.34 -10.53
CA PRO A 231 14.85 -21.03 -10.17
C PRO A 231 13.74 -20.06 -9.72
N PRO A 232 13.99 -19.19 -8.72
CA PRO A 232 12.98 -18.23 -8.25
C PRO A 232 12.40 -17.33 -9.34
N PHE A 233 13.21 -16.92 -10.31
CA PHE A 233 12.75 -16.12 -11.46
C PHE A 233 11.76 -16.92 -12.33
N ASP A 234 12.01 -18.21 -12.55
CA ASP A 234 11.11 -19.07 -13.31
C ASP A 234 9.81 -19.32 -12.54
N LYS A 235 9.87 -19.42 -11.20
CA LYS A 235 8.66 -19.48 -10.34
C LYS A 235 7.78 -18.24 -10.52
N LEU A 236 8.38 -17.06 -10.66
CA LEU A 236 7.64 -15.82 -10.91
C LEU A 236 6.89 -15.86 -12.25
N TRP A 237 7.54 -16.38 -13.30
CA TRP A 237 6.88 -16.62 -14.59
C TRP A 237 5.80 -17.70 -14.51
N MET A 238 5.99 -18.74 -13.69
CA MET A 238 4.95 -19.74 -13.48
C MET A 238 3.73 -19.17 -12.76
N CYS A 239 3.91 -18.28 -11.79
CA CYS A 239 2.77 -17.56 -11.20
C CYS A 239 1.96 -16.80 -12.26
N LEU A 240 2.62 -16.20 -13.25
CA LEU A 240 1.96 -15.46 -14.32
C LEU A 240 1.28 -16.40 -15.32
N TYR A 241 2.01 -17.38 -15.87
CA TYR A 241 1.49 -18.27 -16.90
C TYR A 241 0.45 -19.25 -16.41
N ALA A 242 0.46 -19.64 -15.13
CA ALA A 242 -0.60 -20.49 -14.56
C ALA A 242 -1.96 -19.78 -14.46
N ARG A 243 -1.99 -18.46 -14.72
CA ARG A 243 -3.16 -17.59 -14.57
C ARG A 243 -3.65 -16.98 -15.89
N LEU A 244 -2.93 -17.21 -16.98
CA LEU A 244 -3.30 -16.85 -18.36
C LEU A 244 -4.09 -18.00 -19.01
#